data_AF-V4QU86-F1
#
_entry.id   AF-V4QU86-F1
#
_cell.length_a   1.000
_cell.length_b   1.000
_cell.length_c   1.000
_cell.angle_alpha   90.00
_cell.angle_beta   90.00
_cell.angle_gamma   90.00
#
_symmetry.space_group_name_H-M   'P 1'
#
loop_
_entity.id
_entity.type
_entity.pdbx_description
1 polymer ?
#
loop_
_entity_poly.entity_id
_entity_poly.type
_entity_poly.pdbx_seq_one_letter_code
_entity_poly.pdbx_strand_id
1 'polypeptide(L)'
;MHDAALRLDLCGRGAAACWHRPTVRLFQQQHERRSRNGVFTAKTHLSHFVWLLNAGYFRRPGERRFVYLYREDIVDQAASLAIALQTKQWNVRMEAQREPEVDLALLIKQVKSLRRAAMGWETVFQTFGLEPLRIGYRESSADLAGTIRRIADHVGVEPKDFDASQMTTVKQAGAINEAYRNLLKPRPIESFGPEDPLWGTGYFSTE
;
A
#
# COMPACT_ATOMS: atom_id res chain seq x y z
N MET A 1 -24.63 18.70 -23.47
CA MET A 1 -25.21 17.34 -23.61
C MET A 1 -24.03 16.40 -23.87
N HIS A 2 -23.54 15.51 -23.01
CA HIS A 2 -23.99 14.94 -21.75
C HIS A 2 -22.76 14.87 -20.80
N ASP A 3 -22.89 15.44 -19.60
CA ASP A 3 -21.95 15.26 -18.49
C ASP A 3 -22.46 14.07 -17.66
N ALA A 4 -22.10 12.85 -18.09
CA ALA A 4 -22.43 11.64 -17.37
C ALA A 4 -21.36 11.39 -16.31
N ALA A 5 -21.54 12.00 -15.13
CA ALA A 5 -20.76 11.65 -13.95
C ALA A 5 -20.95 10.16 -13.66
N LEU A 6 -19.91 9.35 -13.92
CA LEU A 6 -19.80 7.96 -13.51
C LEU A 6 -19.91 7.89 -11.97
N ARG A 7 -21.15 7.75 -11.47
CA ARG A 7 -21.40 7.24 -10.12
C ARG A 7 -21.25 5.73 -10.21
N LEU A 8 -20.08 5.23 -9.83
CA LEU A 8 -19.91 3.82 -9.47
C LEU A 8 -20.73 3.56 -8.20
N ASP A 9 -22.00 3.17 -8.39
CA ASP A 9 -22.92 2.88 -7.29
C ASP A 9 -22.59 1.50 -6.70
N LEU A 10 -21.53 1.46 -5.89
CA LEU A 10 -21.05 0.26 -5.19
C LEU A 10 -21.64 0.14 -3.77
N CYS A 11 -22.69 0.90 -3.45
CA CYS A 11 -23.26 0.93 -2.11
C CYS A 11 -24.63 0.23 -2.08
N GLY A 12 -24.62 -1.07 -1.80
CA GLY A 12 -25.81 -1.79 -1.38
C GLY A 12 -26.42 -1.13 -0.13
N ARG A 13 -27.72 -0.88 -0.19
CA ARG A 13 -28.52 -0.17 0.82
C ARG A 13 -28.29 -0.72 2.24
N GLY A 14 -27.99 0.19 3.16
CA GLY A 14 -28.21 0.01 4.60
C GLY A 14 -26.96 -0.18 5.46
N ALA A 15 -26.85 0.63 6.52
CA ALA A 15 -25.95 0.50 7.67
C ALA A 15 -24.45 0.87 7.54
N ALA A 16 -23.85 1.05 6.36
CA ALA A 16 -22.44 1.46 6.25
C ALA A 16 -22.17 2.95 6.57
N ALA A 17 -23.19 3.80 6.79
CA ALA A 17 -23.03 5.26 6.85
C ALA A 17 -22.26 5.82 8.07
N CYS A 18 -22.03 5.04 9.14
CA CYS A 18 -21.49 5.58 10.40
C CYS A 18 -19.97 5.50 10.58
N TRP A 19 -19.25 4.60 9.91
CA TRP A 19 -17.82 4.35 10.19
C TRP A 19 -16.85 5.21 9.37
N HIS A 20 -17.35 6.04 8.43
CA HIS A 20 -16.54 6.64 7.37
C HIS A 20 -16.34 8.17 7.48
N ARG A 21 -17.02 8.84 8.43
CA ARG A 21 -16.89 10.29 8.69
C ARG A 21 -15.47 10.73 9.11
N PRO A 22 -14.69 9.95 9.89
CA PRO A 22 -13.37 10.41 10.34
C PRO A 22 -12.36 10.57 9.20
N THR A 23 -12.26 9.61 8.28
CA THR A 23 -11.26 9.64 7.19
C THR A 23 -11.51 10.78 6.21
N VAL A 24 -12.77 11.04 5.85
CA VAL A 24 -13.13 12.17 4.99
C VAL A 24 -12.87 13.51 5.68
N ARG A 25 -13.23 13.63 6.97
CA ARG A 25 -12.94 14.85 7.77
C ARG A 25 -11.45 15.10 7.93
N LEU A 26 -10.65 14.08 8.20
CA LEU A 26 -9.20 14.20 8.30
C LEU A 26 -8.60 14.61 6.95
N PHE A 27 -9.06 14.02 5.85
CA PHE A 27 -8.63 14.44 4.51
C PHE A 27 -8.96 15.91 4.25
N GLN A 28 -10.16 16.37 4.61
CA GLN A 28 -10.55 17.76 4.46
C GLN A 28 -9.65 18.71 5.28
N GLN A 29 -9.42 18.41 6.56
CA GLN A 29 -8.53 19.19 7.41
C GLN A 29 -7.11 19.26 6.87
N GLN A 30 -6.60 18.16 6.30
CA GLN A 30 -5.27 18.16 5.68
C GLN A 30 -5.25 18.88 4.33
N HIS A 31 -6.31 18.77 3.53
CA HIS A 31 -6.45 19.46 2.24
C HIS A 31 -6.41 20.99 2.37
N GLU A 32 -6.87 21.50 3.51
CA GLU A 32 -6.78 22.92 3.87
C GLU A 32 -5.35 23.33 4.28
N ARG A 33 -4.51 22.39 4.71
CA ARG A 33 -3.09 22.60 5.06
C ARG A 33 -2.19 22.44 3.83
N ARG A 34 -2.31 23.37 2.89
CA ARG A 34 -1.40 23.48 1.74
C ARG A 34 -0.01 23.95 2.21
N SER A 35 1.05 23.45 1.59
CA SER A 35 2.38 24.05 1.76
C SER A 35 2.37 25.49 1.22
N ARG A 36 3.37 26.29 1.60
CA ARG A 36 3.44 27.72 1.21
C ARG A 36 3.38 27.96 -0.31
N ASN A 37 3.76 26.97 -1.11
CA ASN A 37 3.66 26.99 -2.57
C ASN A 37 2.30 26.52 -3.12
N GLY A 38 1.27 26.36 -2.27
CA GLY A 38 -0.10 25.99 -2.67
C GLY A 38 -0.30 24.50 -2.98
N VAL A 39 0.78 23.70 -2.93
CA VAL A 39 0.74 22.26 -3.19
C VAL A 39 0.11 21.54 -2.00
N PHE A 40 -0.73 20.56 -2.29
CA PHE A 40 -1.26 19.63 -1.30
C PHE A 40 -0.93 18.21 -1.75
N THR A 41 -0.41 17.41 -0.81
CA THR A 41 -0.12 16.00 -1.05
C THR A 41 -0.93 15.14 -0.09
N ALA A 42 -1.40 14.00 -0.59
CA ALA A 42 -2.08 13.01 0.23
C ALA A 42 -1.58 11.62 -0.16
N LYS A 43 -1.27 10.82 0.85
CA LYS A 43 -0.99 9.39 0.69
C LYS A 43 -2.28 8.62 0.88
N THR A 44 -2.64 7.76 -0.07
CA THR A 44 -3.85 6.96 0.00
C THR A 44 -3.56 5.50 -0.35
N HIS A 45 -4.28 4.59 0.31
CA HIS A 45 -4.46 3.23 -0.18
C HIS A 45 -5.67 3.21 -1.12
N LEU A 46 -5.78 2.19 -1.98
CA LEU A 46 -6.86 2.09 -2.97
C LEU A 46 -8.24 2.25 -2.34
N SER A 47 -8.49 1.57 -1.21
CA SER A 47 -9.77 1.67 -0.51
C SER A 47 -10.10 3.13 -0.16
N HIS A 48 -9.17 3.85 0.48
CA HIS A 48 -9.35 5.27 0.82
C HIS A 48 -9.54 6.15 -0.42
N PHE A 49 -8.83 5.87 -1.51
CA PHE A 49 -9.01 6.62 -2.75
C PHE A 49 -10.42 6.45 -3.33
N VAL A 50 -10.93 5.22 -3.41
CA VAL A 50 -12.30 4.95 -3.89
C VAL A 50 -13.33 5.68 -3.02
N TRP A 51 -13.13 5.72 -1.70
CA TRP A 51 -14.00 6.51 -0.81
C TRP A 51 -13.95 8.00 -1.11
N LEU A 52 -12.75 8.58 -1.29
CA LEU A 52 -12.58 10.00 -1.59
C LEU A 52 -13.12 10.37 -2.97
N LEU A 53 -13.00 9.47 -3.94
CA LEU A 53 -13.60 9.60 -5.27
C LEU A 53 -15.12 9.64 -5.16
N ASN A 54 -15.73 8.69 -4.43
CA ASN A 54 -17.17 8.65 -4.19
C ASN A 54 -17.69 9.87 -3.40
N ALA A 55 -16.88 10.40 -2.48
CA ALA A 55 -17.17 11.63 -1.75
C ALA A 55 -16.97 12.92 -2.59
N GLY A 56 -16.48 12.80 -3.82
CA GLY A 56 -16.36 13.93 -4.75
C GLY A 56 -15.07 14.76 -4.61
N TYR A 57 -14.07 14.32 -3.85
CA TYR A 57 -12.79 15.04 -3.73
C TYR A 57 -11.93 14.91 -4.99
N PHE A 58 -12.15 13.86 -5.78
CA PHE A 58 -11.46 13.59 -7.04
C PHE A 58 -12.42 13.62 -8.23
N ARG A 59 -13.36 14.59 -8.29
CA ARG A 59 -14.29 14.72 -9.44
C ARG A 59 -13.59 14.87 -10.79
N ARG A 60 -12.36 15.37 -10.79
CA ARG A 60 -11.50 15.50 -11.98
C ARG A 60 -10.12 14.92 -11.68
N PRO A 61 -9.96 13.58 -11.72
CA PRO A 61 -8.69 12.95 -11.42
C PRO A 61 -7.56 13.45 -12.34
N GLY A 62 -7.85 13.71 -13.61
CA GLY A 62 -6.86 14.20 -14.59
C GLY A 62 -6.24 15.58 -14.28
N GLU A 63 -6.87 16.38 -13.40
CA GLU A 63 -6.29 17.66 -12.92
C GLU A 63 -5.30 17.46 -11.76
N ARG A 64 -5.04 16.21 -11.36
CA ARG A 64 -4.13 15.84 -10.28
C ARG A 64 -2.90 15.12 -10.83
N ARG A 65 -1.81 15.14 -10.06
CA ARG A 65 -0.61 14.35 -10.32
C ARG A 65 -0.62 13.13 -9.42
N PHE A 66 -0.35 11.97 -9.99
CA PHE A 66 -0.36 10.69 -9.28
C PHE A 66 1.05 10.13 -9.23
N VAL A 67 1.49 9.77 -8.04
CA VAL A 67 2.71 8.99 -7.84
C VAL A 67 2.29 7.61 -7.35
N TYR A 68 2.59 6.58 -8.13
CA TYR A 68 2.29 5.20 -7.79
C TYR A 68 3.53 4.51 -7.24
N LEU A 69 3.55 4.33 -5.92
CA LEU A 69 4.59 3.58 -5.21
C LEU A 69 4.22 2.11 -5.19
N TYR A 70 5.07 1.28 -5.77
CA TYR A 70 4.89 -0.17 -5.80
C TYR A 70 6.14 -0.87 -5.28
N ARG A 71 5.97 -2.14 -4.93
CA ARG A 71 7.05 -2.99 -4.46
C ARG A 71 7.07 -4.24 -5.32
N GLU A 72 8.24 -4.55 -5.86
CA GLU A 72 8.46 -5.64 -6.81
C GLU A 72 8.30 -7.00 -6.11
N ASP A 73 8.75 -7.08 -4.86
CA ASP A 73 8.64 -8.27 -4.03
C ASP A 73 7.37 -8.24 -3.16
N ILE A 74 6.31 -8.85 -3.71
CA ILE A 74 5.01 -8.92 -3.04
C ILE A 74 5.00 -9.85 -1.83
N VAL A 75 5.85 -10.87 -1.81
CA VAL A 75 5.94 -11.82 -0.69
C VAL A 75 6.55 -11.10 0.50
N ASP A 76 7.65 -10.40 0.29
CA ASP A 76 8.28 -9.63 1.36
C ASP A 76 7.37 -8.50 1.84
N GLN A 77 6.57 -7.90 0.95
CA GLN A 77 5.59 -6.91 1.33
C GLN A 77 4.48 -7.50 2.19
N ALA A 78 3.98 -8.68 1.82
CA ALA A 78 2.99 -9.41 2.58
C ALA A 78 3.53 -9.83 3.95
N ALA A 79 4.77 -10.30 4.03
CA ALA A 79 5.43 -10.65 5.28
C ALA A 79 5.58 -9.42 6.21
N SER A 80 6.07 -8.28 5.68
CA SER A 80 6.13 -7.03 6.44
C SER A 80 4.75 -6.61 6.97
N LEU A 81 3.70 -6.73 6.15
CA LEU A 81 2.34 -6.39 6.55
C LEU A 81 1.79 -7.36 7.60
N ALA A 82 2.05 -8.66 7.46
CA ALA A 82 1.67 -9.67 8.45
C ALA A 82 2.31 -9.38 9.80
N ILE A 83 3.62 -9.12 9.83
CA ILE A 83 4.35 -8.74 11.04
C ILE A 83 3.73 -7.48 11.68
N ALA A 84 3.55 -6.40 10.91
CA ALA A 84 2.99 -5.15 11.43
C ALA A 84 1.55 -5.32 11.97
N LEU A 85 0.73 -6.16 11.35
CA LEU A 85 -0.62 -6.46 11.83
C LEU A 85 -0.61 -7.22 13.16
N GLN A 86 0.37 -8.10 13.35
CA GLN A 86 0.56 -8.86 14.59
C GLN A 86 1.11 -7.98 15.71
N THR A 87 2.19 -7.24 15.47
CA THR A 87 2.91 -6.46 16.48
C THR A 87 2.30 -5.08 16.74
N LYS A 88 1.40 -4.63 15.86
CA LYS A 88 0.90 -3.24 15.78
C LYS A 88 2.01 -2.20 15.56
N GLN A 89 3.19 -2.64 15.15
CA GLN A 89 4.34 -1.79 14.84
C GLN A 89 4.41 -1.53 13.34
N TRP A 90 4.16 -0.29 12.93
CA TRP A 90 4.16 0.09 11.50
C TRP A 90 5.45 0.77 11.04
N ASN A 91 6.29 1.20 11.98
CA ASN A 91 7.60 1.82 11.72
C ASN A 91 8.51 1.66 12.94
N VAL A 92 9.80 1.95 12.78
CA VAL A 92 10.84 1.73 13.80
C VAL A 92 10.67 2.59 15.06
N ARG A 93 9.87 3.67 14.98
CA ARG A 93 9.61 4.56 16.11
C ARG A 93 8.46 4.09 16.99
N MET A 94 7.76 3.02 16.59
CA MET A 94 6.70 2.41 17.38
C MET A 94 7.27 1.22 18.15
N GLU A 95 6.79 1.02 19.37
CA GLU A 95 7.07 -0.18 20.15
C GLU A 95 6.17 -1.33 19.66
N ALA A 96 6.73 -2.53 19.62
CA ALA A 96 5.97 -3.74 19.32
C ALA A 96 5.12 -4.11 20.54
N GLN A 97 3.83 -4.37 20.31
CA GLN A 97 2.90 -4.79 21.37
C GLN A 97 3.03 -6.28 21.71
N ARG A 98 3.62 -7.07 20.80
CA ARG A 98 3.92 -8.49 20.98
C ARG A 98 5.00 -8.94 20.01
N GLU A 99 5.59 -10.09 20.28
CA GLU A 99 6.45 -10.79 19.32
C GLU A 99 5.62 -11.32 18.13
N PRO A 100 6.10 -11.19 16.89
CA PRO A 100 5.45 -11.77 15.73
C PRO A 100 5.77 -13.26 15.62
N GLU A 101 4.81 -14.02 15.10
CA GLU A 101 4.99 -15.44 14.79
C GLU A 101 4.79 -15.69 13.29
N VAL A 102 5.29 -16.82 12.82
CA VAL A 102 5.12 -17.25 11.43
C VAL A 102 3.70 -17.80 11.26
N ASP A 103 2.89 -17.12 10.43
CA ASP A 103 1.51 -17.49 10.13
C ASP A 103 1.30 -17.50 8.61
N LEU A 104 1.33 -18.70 8.02
CA LEU A 104 1.15 -18.87 6.57
C LEU A 104 -0.22 -18.36 6.09
N ALA A 105 -1.29 -18.66 6.82
CA ALA A 105 -2.64 -18.29 6.42
C ALA A 105 -2.76 -16.77 6.33
N LEU A 106 -2.18 -16.06 7.30
CA LEU A 106 -2.07 -14.61 7.29
C LEU A 106 -1.21 -14.10 6.12
N LEU A 107 -0.05 -14.71 5.86
CA LEU A 107 0.80 -14.35 4.72
C LEU A 107 0.03 -14.44 3.39
N ILE A 108 -0.61 -15.59 3.13
CA ILE A 108 -1.38 -15.83 1.90
C ILE A 108 -2.52 -14.81 1.78
N LYS A 109 -3.23 -14.53 2.88
CA LYS A 109 -4.26 -13.50 2.94
C LYS A 109 -3.71 -12.13 2.54
N GLN A 110 -2.52 -11.75 3.03
CA GLN A 110 -1.90 -10.48 2.69
C GLN A 110 -1.40 -10.44 1.24
N VAL A 111 -0.83 -11.51 0.70
CA VAL A 111 -0.49 -11.59 -0.74
C VAL A 111 -1.72 -11.35 -1.60
N LYS A 112 -2.83 -12.04 -1.33
CA LYS A 112 -4.11 -11.84 -2.05
C LYS A 112 -4.64 -10.42 -1.90
N SER A 113 -4.51 -9.82 -0.72
CA SER A 113 -4.93 -8.43 -0.47
C SER A 113 -4.11 -7.44 -1.30
N LEU A 114 -2.78 -7.56 -1.29
CA LEU A 114 -1.87 -6.69 -2.02
C LEU A 114 -2.06 -6.80 -3.54
N ARG A 115 -2.24 -8.03 -4.07
CA ARG A 115 -2.54 -8.22 -5.50
C ARG A 115 -3.83 -7.52 -5.91
N ARG A 116 -4.90 -7.67 -5.12
CA ARG A 116 -6.17 -6.99 -5.37
C ARG A 116 -6.02 -5.47 -5.35
N ALA A 117 -5.26 -4.94 -4.40
CA ALA A 117 -5.00 -3.50 -4.33
C ALA A 117 -4.20 -2.99 -5.55
N ALA A 118 -3.19 -3.74 -6.00
CA ALA A 118 -2.40 -3.40 -7.18
C ALA A 118 -3.26 -3.41 -8.47
N MET A 119 -4.02 -4.48 -8.70
CA MET A 119 -4.93 -4.57 -9.85
C MET A 119 -6.00 -3.47 -9.84
N GLY A 120 -6.53 -3.14 -8.65
CA GLY A 120 -7.52 -2.07 -8.54
C GLY A 120 -6.95 -0.69 -8.82
N TRP A 121 -5.68 -0.43 -8.49
CA TRP A 121 -5.00 0.80 -8.91
C TRP A 121 -4.83 0.88 -10.42
N GLU A 122 -4.37 -0.20 -11.06
CA GLU A 122 -4.26 -0.22 -12.53
C GLU A 122 -5.63 -0.02 -13.21
N THR A 123 -6.69 -0.62 -12.64
CA THR A 123 -8.07 -0.40 -13.11
C THR A 123 -8.44 1.09 -13.03
N VAL A 124 -8.13 1.76 -11.92
CA VAL A 124 -8.37 3.20 -11.76
C VAL A 124 -7.61 4.00 -12.81
N PHE A 125 -6.31 3.72 -13.00
CA PHE A 125 -5.48 4.46 -13.95
C PHE A 125 -6.01 4.31 -15.39
N GLN A 126 -6.34 3.10 -15.79
CA GLN A 126 -6.90 2.83 -17.12
C GLN A 126 -8.28 3.46 -17.30
N THR A 127 -9.17 3.33 -16.30
CA THR A 127 -10.54 3.86 -16.36
C THR A 127 -10.57 5.38 -16.55
N PHE A 128 -9.63 6.09 -15.93
CA PHE A 128 -9.57 7.55 -15.96
C PHE A 128 -8.50 8.11 -16.92
N GLY A 129 -7.81 7.25 -17.69
CA GLY A 129 -6.74 7.66 -18.61
C GLY A 129 -5.58 8.38 -17.89
N LEU A 130 -5.21 7.91 -16.70
CA LEU A 130 -4.18 8.53 -15.86
C LEU A 130 -2.82 7.87 -16.09
N GLU A 131 -1.79 8.69 -16.24
CA GLU A 131 -0.40 8.24 -16.30
C GLU A 131 0.34 8.63 -15.02
N PRO A 132 0.38 7.75 -14.00
CA PRO A 132 1.08 8.03 -12.77
C PRO A 132 2.61 7.95 -12.97
N LEU A 133 3.37 8.77 -12.23
CA LEU A 133 4.79 8.51 -12.02
C LEU A 133 4.93 7.23 -11.20
N ARG A 134 5.44 6.17 -11.84
CA ARG A 134 5.65 4.86 -11.20
C ARG A 134 7.04 4.83 -10.56
N ILE A 135 7.08 4.45 -9.29
CA ILE A 135 8.31 4.41 -8.49
C ILE A 135 8.36 3.08 -7.73
N GLY A 136 9.39 2.29 -8.03
CA GLY A 136 9.66 1.04 -7.35
C GLY A 136 10.30 1.28 -5.99
N TYR A 137 9.93 0.47 -5.00
CA TYR A 137 10.50 0.56 -3.66
C TYR A 137 12.02 0.35 -3.68
N ARG A 138 12.51 -0.61 -4.47
CA ARG A 138 13.95 -0.90 -4.58
C ARG A 138 14.71 0.29 -5.15
N GLU A 139 14.20 0.87 -6.24
CA GLU A 139 14.77 2.06 -6.87
C GLU A 139 14.83 3.22 -5.88
N SER A 140 13.68 3.53 -5.24
CA SER A 140 13.60 4.64 -4.30
C SER A 140 14.45 4.50 -3.05
N SER A 141 14.66 3.26 -2.59
CA SER A 141 15.54 2.98 -1.45
C SER A 141 17.02 3.07 -1.80
N ALA A 142 17.38 2.86 -3.08
CA ALA A 142 18.76 2.93 -3.56
C ALA A 142 19.16 4.38 -3.90
N ASP A 143 18.26 5.18 -4.46
CA ASP A 143 18.48 6.59 -4.78
C ASP A 143 17.28 7.46 -4.39
N LEU A 144 17.22 7.82 -3.10
CA LEU A 144 16.17 8.67 -2.56
C LEU A 144 16.22 10.09 -3.15
N ALA A 145 17.41 10.64 -3.35
CA ALA A 145 17.59 11.99 -3.88
C ALA A 145 17.15 12.10 -5.35
N GLY A 146 17.50 11.12 -6.19
CA GLY A 146 17.00 11.01 -7.56
C GLY A 146 15.49 10.79 -7.61
N THR A 147 14.96 9.94 -6.73
CA THR A 147 13.51 9.72 -6.64
C THR A 147 12.75 11.00 -6.32
N ILE A 148 13.26 11.81 -5.39
CA ILE A 148 12.61 13.06 -4.99
C ILE A 148 12.68 14.10 -6.11
N ARG A 149 13.81 14.20 -6.84
CA ARG A 149 13.90 15.03 -8.04
C ARG A 149 12.87 14.63 -9.09
N ARG A 150 12.73 13.32 -9.38
CA ARG A 150 11.72 12.81 -10.33
C ARG A 150 10.28 13.16 -9.90
N ILE A 151 9.98 13.06 -8.62
CA ILE A 151 8.67 13.47 -8.08
C ILE A 151 8.47 14.97 -8.25
N ALA A 152 9.47 15.77 -7.89
CA ALA A 152 9.44 17.23 -7.96
C ALA A 152 9.19 17.70 -9.41
N ASP A 153 9.91 17.13 -10.38
CA ASP A 153 9.72 17.38 -11.81
C ASP A 153 8.31 16.99 -12.27
N HIS A 154 7.81 15.82 -11.85
CA HIS A 154 6.47 15.36 -12.21
C HIS A 154 5.34 16.24 -11.66
N VAL A 155 5.53 16.81 -10.46
CA VAL A 155 4.54 17.72 -9.85
C VAL A 155 4.77 19.19 -10.20
N GLY A 156 5.87 19.52 -10.90
CA GLY A 156 6.20 20.89 -11.33
C GLY A 156 6.65 21.79 -10.18
N VAL A 157 7.37 21.25 -9.19
CA VAL A 157 7.88 22.00 -8.04
C VAL A 157 9.41 21.98 -8.06
N GLU A 158 10.04 23.13 -7.83
CA GLU A 158 11.48 23.15 -7.58
C GLU A 158 11.80 22.59 -6.19
N PRO A 159 12.65 21.56 -6.06
CA PRO A 159 13.08 21.04 -4.77
C PRO A 159 14.07 22.02 -4.12
N LYS A 160 13.57 23.07 -3.46
CA LYS A 160 14.38 23.96 -2.63
C LYS A 160 14.57 23.34 -1.23
N ASP A 161 15.80 23.42 -0.72
CA ASP A 161 16.17 23.03 0.63
C ASP A 161 15.87 21.56 1.00
N PHE A 162 15.98 20.64 0.03
CA PHE A 162 15.84 19.22 0.29
C PHE A 162 17.17 18.59 0.74
N ASP A 163 17.28 18.28 2.03
CA ASP A 163 18.39 17.50 2.58
C ASP A 163 17.98 16.02 2.73
N ALA A 164 18.45 15.18 1.80
CA ALA A 164 18.19 13.74 1.79
C ALA A 164 18.71 13.04 3.06
N SER A 165 19.72 13.61 3.73
CA SER A 165 20.30 13.02 4.94
C SER A 165 19.37 13.06 6.15
N GLN A 166 18.35 13.94 6.12
CA GLN A 166 17.29 14.01 7.15
C GLN A 166 16.26 12.87 7.01
N MET A 167 16.24 12.18 5.87
CA MET A 167 15.25 11.14 5.56
C MET A 167 15.87 9.74 5.65
N THR A 168 16.36 9.37 6.83
CA THR A 168 16.91 8.03 7.06
C THR A 168 15.79 7.03 7.30
N THR A 169 15.55 6.15 6.34
CA THR A 169 14.73 4.95 6.55
C THR A 169 15.61 3.80 7.00
N VAL A 170 15.36 3.27 8.20
CA VAL A 170 16.03 2.07 8.70
C VAL A 170 15.32 0.84 8.15
N LYS A 171 16.07 -0.08 7.52
CA LYS A 171 15.53 -1.36 7.05
C LYS A 171 15.06 -2.20 8.24
N GLN A 172 13.81 -2.65 8.23
CA GLN A 172 13.17 -3.38 9.34
C GLN A 172 13.02 -4.88 9.09
N ALA A 173 13.62 -5.43 8.04
CA ALA A 173 13.52 -6.87 7.76
C ALA A 173 14.42 -7.67 8.69
N GLY A 174 13.86 -8.65 9.40
CA GLY A 174 14.58 -9.53 10.35
C GLY A 174 14.36 -11.02 10.10
N ALA A 175 14.71 -11.86 11.07
CA ALA A 175 14.65 -13.33 10.97
C ALA A 175 13.25 -13.86 10.59
N ILE A 176 12.18 -13.24 11.08
CA ILE A 176 10.80 -13.65 10.74
C ILE A 176 10.46 -13.38 9.26
N ASN A 177 10.97 -12.29 8.67
CA ASN A 177 10.82 -12.06 7.23
C ASN A 177 11.48 -13.17 6.42
N GLU A 178 12.64 -13.65 6.88
CA GLU A 178 13.35 -14.77 6.24
C GLU A 178 12.58 -16.08 6.40
N ALA A 179 12.03 -16.36 7.58
CA ALA A 179 11.19 -17.53 7.81
C ALA A 179 9.96 -17.55 6.87
N TYR A 180 9.29 -16.40 6.69
CA TYR A 180 8.21 -16.27 5.71
C TYR A 180 8.65 -16.54 4.28
N ARG A 181 9.83 -16.08 3.85
CA ARG A 181 10.36 -16.39 2.52
C ARG A 181 10.61 -17.89 2.34
N ASN A 182 11.14 -18.53 3.37
CA ASN A 182 11.47 -19.95 3.31
C ASN A 182 10.23 -20.84 3.20
N LEU A 183 9.09 -20.45 3.76
CA LEU A 183 7.82 -21.18 3.59
C LEU A 183 7.36 -21.29 2.13
N LEU A 184 7.70 -20.30 1.29
CA LEU A 184 7.27 -20.26 -0.11
C LEU A 184 8.31 -20.79 -1.10
N LYS A 185 9.51 -21.19 -0.62
CA LYS A 185 10.51 -21.82 -1.49
C LYS A 185 10.05 -23.24 -1.85
N PRO A 186 10.18 -23.67 -3.13
CA PRO A 186 9.98 -25.06 -3.50
C PRO A 186 10.89 -25.95 -2.66
N ARG A 187 10.36 -27.04 -2.12
CA ARG A 187 11.10 -28.05 -1.37
C ARG A 187 10.67 -29.45 -1.83
N PRO A 188 11.53 -30.48 -1.70
CA PRO A 188 11.17 -31.86 -2.00
C PRO A 188 9.95 -32.31 -1.19
N ILE A 189 9.10 -33.18 -1.76
CA ILE A 189 7.84 -33.61 -1.10
C ILE A 189 8.11 -34.37 0.20
N GLU A 190 9.28 -34.99 0.32
CA GLU A 190 9.76 -35.74 1.47
C GLU A 190 10.13 -34.83 2.65
N SER A 191 10.32 -33.53 2.40
CA SER A 191 10.63 -32.55 3.45
C SER A 191 9.39 -32.04 4.20
N PHE A 192 8.18 -32.43 3.77
CA PHE A 192 6.93 -32.08 4.43
C PHE A 192 6.52 -33.21 5.38
N GLY A 193 6.29 -32.89 6.65
CA GLY A 193 5.89 -33.85 7.68
C GLY A 193 5.21 -33.16 8.87
N PRO A 194 4.84 -33.88 9.94
CA PRO A 194 4.06 -33.36 11.07
C PRO A 194 4.61 -32.10 11.74
N GLU A 195 5.93 -31.92 11.71
CA GLU A 195 6.65 -30.78 12.27
C GLU A 195 6.73 -29.57 11.31
N ASP A 196 6.28 -29.73 10.06
CA ASP A 196 6.30 -28.67 9.05
C ASP A 196 5.13 -27.68 9.29
N PRO A 197 5.36 -26.35 9.28
CA PRO A 197 4.31 -25.36 9.46
C PRO A 197 3.17 -25.42 8.43
N LEU A 198 3.39 -26.11 7.30
CA LEU A 198 2.42 -26.33 6.24
C LEU A 198 1.61 -27.62 6.41
N TRP A 199 2.01 -28.51 7.32
CA TRP A 199 1.34 -29.78 7.57
C TRP A 199 -0.08 -29.57 8.10
N GLY A 200 -1.05 -30.28 7.53
CA GLY A 200 -2.45 -30.20 7.96
C GLY A 200 -3.18 -28.88 7.61
N THR A 201 -2.55 -27.95 6.89
CA THR A 201 -3.16 -26.66 6.49
C THR A 201 -4.23 -26.78 5.39
N GLY A 202 -4.56 -28.00 4.95
CA GLY A 202 -5.50 -28.27 3.85
C GLY A 202 -4.93 -27.99 2.45
N TYR A 203 -3.67 -27.54 2.34
CA TYR A 203 -2.97 -27.38 1.06
C TYR A 203 -2.40 -28.69 0.50
N PHE A 204 -2.24 -29.69 1.37
CA PHE A 204 -1.90 -31.07 1.02
C PHE A 204 -3.07 -31.96 1.45
N SER A 205 -4.16 -31.94 0.68
CA SER A 205 -5.17 -32.99 0.81
C SER A 205 -4.63 -34.20 0.06
N THR A 206 -4.22 -35.23 0.78
CA THR A 206 -4.15 -36.58 0.23
C THR A 206 -5.59 -37.07 0.09
N GLU A 207 -6.19 -36.87 -1.08
CA GLU A 207 -7.09 -37.90 -1.59
C GLU A 207 -6.27 -39.11 -2.05
#